data_AF-A0AAU1IHU2-F1
#
_entry.id   AF-A0AAU1IHU2-F1
#
_cell.length_a   1.000
_cell.length_b   1.000
_cell.length_c   1.000
_cell.angle_alpha   90.00
_cell.angle_beta   90.00
_cell.angle_gamma   90.00
#
_symmetry.space_group_name_H-M   'P 1'
#
loop_
_entity.id
_entity.type
_entity.pdbx_description
1 polymer ?
#
loop_
_entity_poly.entity_id
_entity_poly.type
_entity_poly.pdbx_seq_one_letter_code
_entity_poly.pdbx_strand_id
1 'polypeptide(L)'
;MSPAPANGRQLLTGIEAAGAYPVEYRFAHAQKGNRHLVVVFANFSAPGDYGWSNGVFDKLRANILWIRDSFEGNRSYYLCKEMDFGLEQSVVTLISNVMKSLDLTTDSVTLWGGSKGGSAALYFGLKYGFRNIVAIAPQFSIGTYVKNVHPKVARFMLGDGVPEENVRIVDALVPDLVRSGVNRGANVYLVSSPQDDQYPTQVEPFLGLFQHYENFNFVFSDSPHIADHTQIAGRNVPMLMGIANLLIDGIAPRLGFVGNGFEEPDRDRSAIDSYLAATSMVRGEEFPPPTVTAPAPGTEVRRDAVRLSGHAPGAVRVIVWEHGKYLGQTDVDAHGTWSWELGRSWSKGEHPVKVYGVDASGFQSQRTEARFTAVEPGPGAPAGSPAAPLATMISTVGPSTSAPVVLEPVAHEQVLDPRVVFTGSAAASTQVGFRENGVLLGGTVVAPNGAWSWESGWQWAAGPHVIDVFSVDASGTESPVTTVPFTVMHTPSGATPAAYYGGTY
;
A
#
# COMPACT_ATOMS: atom_id res chain seq x y z
N MET A 1 -26.18 9.64 1.78
CA MET A 1 -24.95 8.84 1.64
C MET A 1 -24.19 9.40 0.45
N SER A 2 -23.12 10.16 0.67
CA SER A 2 -22.25 10.55 -0.42
C SER A 2 -21.58 9.30 -1.00
N PRO A 3 -21.53 9.13 -2.33
CA PRO A 3 -20.82 7.99 -2.91
C PRO A 3 -19.35 8.09 -2.47
N ALA A 4 -18.78 6.97 -2.05
CA ALA A 4 -17.36 6.86 -1.74
C ALA A 4 -16.54 7.39 -2.94
N PRO A 5 -15.45 8.14 -2.71
CA PRO A 5 -14.62 8.63 -3.80
C PRO A 5 -14.13 7.44 -4.63
N ALA A 6 -14.28 7.53 -5.96
CA ALA A 6 -13.75 6.53 -6.86
C ALA A 6 -12.23 6.43 -6.62
N ASN A 7 -11.76 5.24 -6.23
CA ASN A 7 -10.33 4.96 -6.12
C ASN A 7 -9.71 5.05 -7.51
N GLY A 8 -9.16 6.20 -7.89
CA GLY A 8 -8.50 6.39 -9.18
C GLY A 8 -8.23 7.86 -9.50
N ARG A 9 -7.33 8.11 -10.45
CA ARG A 9 -7.13 9.45 -11.02
C ARG A 9 -8.35 9.85 -11.85
N GLN A 10 -8.72 11.13 -11.84
CA GLN A 10 -9.71 11.63 -12.79
C GLN A 10 -9.15 11.50 -14.21
N LEU A 11 -9.86 10.76 -15.05
CA LEU A 11 -9.52 10.57 -16.46
C LEU A 11 -10.31 11.53 -17.33
N LEU A 12 -9.60 12.35 -18.10
CA LEU A 12 -10.13 13.17 -19.17
C LEU A 12 -9.97 12.41 -20.49
N THR A 13 -10.93 12.54 -21.40
CA THR A 13 -10.84 11.98 -22.76
C THR A 13 -10.97 13.12 -23.76
N GLY A 14 -10.19 13.07 -24.84
CA GLY A 14 -10.20 14.10 -25.87
C GLY A 14 -9.75 13.59 -27.23
N ILE A 15 -9.89 14.45 -28.23
CA ILE A 15 -9.42 14.24 -29.59
C ILE A 15 -8.60 15.46 -29.97
N GLU A 16 -7.35 15.25 -30.39
CA GLU A 16 -6.55 16.28 -31.06
C GLU A 16 -6.81 16.21 -32.56
N ALA A 17 -7.12 17.34 -33.18
CA ALA A 17 -7.53 17.43 -34.58
C ALA A 17 -6.77 18.51 -35.36
N ALA A 18 -5.68 19.07 -34.79
CA ALA A 18 -4.82 20.01 -35.48
C ALA A 18 -3.95 19.37 -36.59
N GLY A 19 -3.75 18.04 -36.54
CA GLY A 19 -3.03 17.27 -37.55
C GLY A 19 -3.90 16.81 -38.71
N ALA A 20 -3.29 16.11 -39.66
CA ALA A 20 -4.00 15.50 -40.80
C ALA A 20 -4.95 14.38 -40.36
N TYR A 21 -4.68 13.74 -39.21
CA TYR A 21 -5.47 12.66 -38.64
C TYR A 21 -5.91 13.01 -37.22
N PRO A 22 -7.19 12.79 -36.86
CA PRO A 22 -7.65 12.96 -35.49
C PRO A 22 -7.00 11.91 -34.58
N VAL A 23 -6.48 12.33 -33.42
CA VAL A 23 -5.82 11.45 -32.46
C VAL A 23 -6.61 11.41 -31.16
N GLU A 24 -7.17 10.25 -30.85
CA GLU A 24 -7.88 10.01 -29.58
C GLU A 24 -6.88 9.84 -28.42
N TYR A 25 -7.15 10.52 -27.30
CA TYR A 25 -6.30 10.45 -26.11
C TYR A 25 -7.10 10.42 -24.81
N ARG A 26 -6.44 9.90 -23.76
CA ARG A 26 -6.84 10.10 -22.37
C ARG A 26 -5.75 10.86 -21.63
N PHE A 27 -6.15 11.64 -20.63
CA PHE A 27 -5.22 12.41 -19.81
C PHE A 27 -5.59 12.33 -18.33
N ALA A 28 -4.58 12.25 -17.47
CA ALA A 28 -4.70 12.42 -16.03
C ALA A 28 -3.66 13.40 -15.52
N HIS A 29 -4.09 14.37 -14.72
CA HIS A 29 -3.18 15.32 -14.07
C HIS A 29 -2.26 14.62 -13.06
N ALA A 30 -1.07 15.18 -12.92
CA ALA A 30 -0.17 14.90 -11.81
C ALA A 30 -0.87 15.11 -10.46
N GLN A 31 -0.68 14.16 -9.54
CA GLN A 31 -1.07 14.36 -8.15
C GLN A 31 -0.02 15.23 -7.46
N LYS A 32 -0.46 16.29 -6.77
CA LYS A 32 0.41 17.18 -5.98
C LYS A 32 1.50 17.91 -6.81
N GLY A 33 1.22 18.20 -8.08
CA GLY A 33 1.95 19.22 -8.85
C GLY A 33 3.32 18.85 -9.44
N ASN A 34 3.68 17.56 -9.54
CA ASN A 34 4.92 17.17 -10.24
C ASN A 34 4.83 17.50 -11.75
N ARG A 35 5.94 18.04 -12.30
CA ARG A 35 6.04 18.57 -13.66
C ARG A 35 6.56 17.56 -14.69
N HIS A 36 6.39 16.26 -14.46
CA HIS A 36 6.75 15.23 -15.43
C HIS A 36 5.54 14.81 -16.25
N LEU A 37 5.76 14.41 -17.50
CA LEU A 37 4.75 13.81 -18.37
C LEU A 37 5.16 12.40 -18.78
N VAL A 38 4.30 11.42 -18.54
CA VAL A 38 4.43 10.08 -19.09
C VAL A 38 3.48 9.96 -20.28
N VAL A 39 4.03 9.72 -21.47
CA VAL A 39 3.26 9.48 -22.70
C VAL A 39 3.23 7.98 -22.95
N VAL A 40 2.03 7.41 -23.02
CA VAL A 40 1.80 5.98 -23.07
C VAL A 40 1.21 5.60 -24.42
N PHE A 41 1.92 4.72 -25.12
CA PHE A 41 1.48 4.12 -26.37
C PHE A 41 0.84 2.75 -26.09
N ALA A 42 -0.42 2.59 -26.48
CA ALA A 42 -1.20 1.37 -26.36
C ALA A 42 -0.62 0.18 -27.15
N ASN A 43 -0.78 -1.03 -26.60
CA ASN A 43 -0.39 -2.29 -27.24
C ASN A 43 -1.55 -2.90 -28.08
N PHE A 44 -1.32 -4.06 -28.70
CA PHE A 44 -2.33 -4.78 -29.48
C PHE A 44 -3.41 -5.49 -28.64
N SER A 45 -3.13 -5.78 -27.36
CA SER A 45 -3.99 -6.56 -26.46
C SER A 45 -5.16 -5.76 -25.88
N ALA A 46 -5.25 -4.46 -26.19
CA ALA A 46 -6.33 -3.57 -25.78
C ALA A 46 -7.18 -3.08 -26.98
N PRO A 47 -7.94 -3.95 -27.67
CA PRO A 47 -8.88 -3.53 -28.72
C PRO A 47 -10.04 -2.73 -28.10
N GLY A 48 -9.83 -1.42 -27.89
CA GLY A 48 -10.82 -0.54 -27.25
C GLY A 48 -10.28 0.31 -26.10
N ASP A 49 -9.06 0.04 -25.61
CA ASP A 49 -8.50 0.70 -24.45
C ASP A 49 -7.13 1.34 -24.76
N TYR A 50 -6.61 2.10 -23.80
CA TYR A 50 -5.49 3.03 -23.97
C TYR A 50 -4.12 2.42 -23.60
N GLY A 51 -4.10 1.15 -23.18
CA GLY A 51 -2.92 0.42 -22.71
C GLY A 51 -2.39 0.98 -21.40
N TRP A 52 -2.09 0.14 -20.40
CA TRP A 52 -1.65 0.61 -19.06
C TRP A 52 -2.61 1.60 -18.37
N SER A 53 -3.86 1.69 -18.82
CA SER A 53 -4.93 2.51 -18.25
C SER A 53 -5.76 1.77 -17.19
N ASN A 54 -5.24 0.66 -16.68
CA ASN A 54 -5.90 -0.23 -15.70
C ASN A 54 -5.59 0.13 -14.24
N GLY A 55 -5.15 1.36 -13.97
CA GLY A 55 -4.81 1.85 -12.64
C GLY A 55 -3.37 1.61 -12.20
N VAL A 56 -2.54 0.90 -12.98
CA VAL A 56 -1.12 0.68 -12.66
C VAL A 56 -0.34 1.98 -12.46
N PHE A 57 -0.73 3.05 -13.16
CA PHE A 57 -0.11 4.36 -13.03
C PHE A 57 -0.80 5.31 -12.03
N ASP A 58 -1.83 4.87 -11.31
CA ASP A 58 -2.60 5.76 -10.41
C ASP A 58 -1.74 6.37 -9.31
N LYS A 59 -0.72 5.63 -8.87
CA LYS A 59 0.22 6.03 -7.82
C LYS A 59 1.43 6.82 -8.32
N LEU A 60 1.65 6.90 -9.64
CA LEU A 60 2.70 7.78 -10.16
C LEU A 60 2.39 9.22 -9.76
N ARG A 61 3.41 10.08 -9.68
CA ARG A 61 3.20 11.52 -9.37
C ARG A 61 3.10 12.39 -10.62
N ALA A 62 3.34 11.84 -11.81
CA ALA A 62 3.37 12.58 -13.08
C ALA A 62 2.01 12.85 -13.72
N ASN A 63 1.98 13.76 -14.69
CA ASN A 63 0.91 13.82 -15.69
C ASN A 63 1.01 12.59 -16.59
N ILE A 64 -0.12 12.07 -17.06
CA ILE A 64 -0.13 10.90 -17.92
C ILE A 64 -1.01 11.18 -19.12
N LEU A 65 -0.44 11.02 -20.31
CA LEU A 65 -1.11 11.11 -21.60
C LEU A 65 -1.11 9.72 -22.22
N TRP A 66 -2.27 9.11 -22.37
CA TRP A 66 -2.40 7.88 -23.15
C TRP A 66 -2.90 8.18 -24.54
N ILE A 67 -2.26 7.59 -25.55
CA ILE A 67 -2.59 7.78 -26.96
C ILE A 67 -3.13 6.49 -27.53
N ARG A 68 -4.36 6.53 -28.06
CA ARG A 68 -4.99 5.38 -28.69
C ARG A 68 -4.49 5.23 -30.12
N ASP A 69 -4.17 4.00 -30.52
CA ASP A 69 -3.88 3.68 -31.93
C ASP A 69 -5.15 3.21 -32.62
N SER A 70 -6.02 4.17 -32.96
CA SER A 70 -7.23 3.89 -33.71
C SER A 70 -7.46 4.99 -34.75
N PHE A 71 -7.12 4.68 -36.00
CA PHE A 71 -7.25 5.56 -37.15
C PHE A 71 -8.16 4.87 -38.16
N GLU A 72 -9.35 5.42 -38.39
CA GLU A 72 -10.38 4.79 -39.24
C GLU A 72 -10.70 3.33 -38.81
N GLY A 73 -10.70 3.09 -37.50
CA GLY A 73 -10.94 1.75 -36.93
C GLY A 73 -9.76 0.76 -37.09
N ASN A 74 -8.60 1.22 -37.57
CA ASN A 74 -7.40 0.42 -37.73
C ASN A 74 -6.27 0.88 -36.82
N ARG A 75 -5.28 -0.01 -36.63
CA ARG A 75 -4.03 0.29 -35.93
C ARG A 75 -2.98 0.66 -36.98
N SER A 76 -2.01 1.45 -36.58
CA SER A 76 -1.04 2.08 -37.49
C SER A 76 0.40 2.07 -36.97
N TYR A 77 0.63 1.47 -35.80
CA TYR A 77 1.88 1.65 -35.03
C TYR A 77 2.15 3.13 -34.68
N TYR A 78 1.16 4.02 -34.82
CA TYR A 78 1.29 5.47 -34.75
C TYR A 78 2.13 6.08 -35.87
N LEU A 79 2.37 5.35 -36.96
CA LEU A 79 3.31 5.73 -38.01
C LEU A 79 2.60 6.26 -39.26
N CYS A 80 1.80 5.44 -39.93
CA CYS A 80 1.28 5.78 -41.25
C CYS A 80 -0.03 5.08 -41.63
N LYS A 81 -0.69 5.66 -42.63
CA LYS A 81 -1.77 5.05 -43.42
C LYS A 81 -1.34 5.08 -44.88
N GLU A 82 -1.28 3.94 -45.55
CA GLU A 82 -0.86 3.82 -46.96
C GLU A 82 0.46 4.59 -47.25
N MET A 83 1.43 4.47 -46.35
CA MET A 83 2.71 5.20 -46.36
C MET A 83 2.62 6.72 -46.19
N ASP A 84 1.43 7.27 -45.88
CA ASP A 84 1.29 8.66 -45.43
C ASP A 84 1.68 8.79 -43.95
N PHE A 85 2.86 9.37 -43.71
CA PHE A 85 3.39 9.67 -42.38
C PHE A 85 2.83 10.97 -41.77
N GLY A 86 1.82 11.61 -42.39
CA GLY A 86 1.02 12.65 -41.76
C GLY A 86 0.32 12.16 -40.49
N LEU A 87 0.08 10.85 -40.37
CA LEU A 87 -0.43 10.21 -39.16
C LEU A 87 0.56 10.36 -38.00
N GLU A 88 1.82 9.99 -38.20
CA GLU A 88 2.90 10.23 -37.23
C GLU A 88 2.98 11.70 -36.80
N GLN A 89 2.91 12.63 -37.77
CA GLN A 89 2.95 14.07 -37.47
C GLN A 89 1.75 14.50 -36.60
N SER A 90 0.58 13.89 -36.79
CA SER A 90 -0.59 14.17 -35.97
C SER A 90 -0.40 13.70 -34.53
N VAL A 91 0.23 12.54 -34.33
CA VAL A 91 0.55 12.00 -33.00
C VAL A 91 1.55 12.87 -32.24
N VAL A 92 2.65 13.29 -32.89
CA VAL A 92 3.62 14.18 -32.22
C VAL A 92 3.04 15.58 -31.97
N THR A 93 2.10 16.04 -32.80
CA THR A 93 1.39 17.32 -32.61
C THR A 93 0.59 17.29 -31.31
N LEU A 94 -0.16 16.21 -31.05
CA LEU A 94 -0.84 16.01 -29.76
C LEU A 94 0.15 16.10 -28.59
N ILE A 95 1.26 15.34 -28.64
CA ILE A 95 2.24 15.31 -27.55
C ILE A 95 2.81 16.72 -27.32
N SER A 96 3.17 17.42 -28.40
CA SER A 96 3.74 18.77 -28.35
C SER A 96 2.76 19.80 -27.78
N ASN A 97 1.47 19.73 -28.16
CA ASN A 97 0.44 20.62 -27.64
C ASN A 97 0.16 20.38 -26.15
N VAL A 98 0.15 19.12 -25.71
CA VAL A 98 0.00 18.78 -24.28
C VAL A 98 1.21 19.27 -23.49
N MET A 99 2.43 19.04 -23.98
CA MET A 99 3.66 19.55 -23.35
C MET A 99 3.64 21.07 -23.24
N LYS A 100 3.32 21.78 -24.32
CA LYS A 100 3.21 23.24 -24.33
C LYS A 100 2.17 23.74 -23.32
N SER A 101 1.04 23.05 -23.21
CA SER A 101 -0.01 23.39 -22.24
C SER A 101 0.38 23.14 -20.78
N LEU A 102 1.34 22.24 -20.54
CA LEU A 102 1.91 21.94 -19.22
C LEU A 102 3.22 22.71 -18.95
N ASP A 103 3.66 23.56 -19.89
CA ASP A 103 4.95 24.27 -19.84
C ASP A 103 6.14 23.29 -19.66
N LEU A 104 6.17 22.22 -20.46
CA LEU A 104 7.21 21.18 -20.40
C LEU A 104 8.08 21.16 -21.65
N THR A 105 9.34 20.76 -21.47
CA THR A 105 10.27 20.41 -22.56
C THR A 105 10.41 18.90 -22.67
N THR A 106 11.08 18.42 -23.72
CA THR A 106 11.32 16.99 -23.95
C THR A 106 12.17 16.33 -22.86
N ASP A 107 12.89 17.12 -22.05
CA ASP A 107 13.66 16.64 -20.89
C ASP A 107 12.80 16.12 -19.73
N SER A 108 11.56 16.61 -19.62
CA SER A 108 10.61 16.24 -18.55
C SER A 108 9.56 15.23 -19.00
N VAL A 109 9.88 14.44 -20.03
CA VAL A 109 8.95 13.48 -20.65
C VAL A 109 9.55 12.08 -20.65
N THR A 110 8.70 11.09 -20.31
CA THR A 110 8.97 9.66 -20.53
C THR A 110 8.01 9.11 -21.56
N LEU A 111 8.53 8.57 -22.66
CA LEU A 111 7.76 7.75 -23.58
C LEU A 111 7.74 6.31 -23.09
N TRP A 112 6.56 5.70 -23.12
CA TRP A 112 6.32 4.40 -22.52
C TRP A 112 5.47 3.51 -23.42
N GLY A 113 5.85 2.24 -23.57
CA GLY A 113 4.96 1.26 -24.17
C GLY A 113 5.51 -0.16 -24.20
N GLY A 114 4.61 -1.11 -24.45
CA GLY A 114 4.94 -2.51 -24.65
C GLY A 114 4.55 -3.00 -26.04
N SER A 115 5.31 -3.95 -26.59
CA SER A 115 5.14 -4.47 -27.95
C SER A 115 5.13 -3.32 -28.97
N LYS A 116 4.05 -3.18 -29.73
CA LYS A 116 3.76 -2.04 -30.61
C LYS A 116 4.03 -0.69 -29.96
N GLY A 117 3.62 -0.51 -28.70
CA GLY A 117 3.82 0.73 -27.96
C GLY A 117 5.30 0.96 -27.62
N GLY A 118 6.07 -0.10 -27.40
CA GLY A 118 7.52 -0.02 -27.17
C GLY A 118 8.26 0.42 -28.43
N SER A 119 7.86 -0.09 -29.60
CA SER A 119 8.37 0.37 -30.90
C SER A 119 8.08 1.84 -31.14
N ALA A 120 6.85 2.28 -30.83
CA ALA A 120 6.48 3.70 -30.93
C ALA A 120 7.27 4.57 -29.95
N ALA A 121 7.43 4.14 -28.70
CA ALA A 121 8.24 4.86 -27.72
C ALA A 121 9.69 5.05 -28.19
N LEU A 122 10.30 4.01 -28.78
CA LEU A 122 11.62 4.11 -29.41
C LEU A 122 11.61 5.08 -30.59
N TYR A 123 10.70 4.88 -31.54
CA TYR A 123 10.64 5.69 -32.76
C TYR A 123 10.47 7.19 -32.46
N PHE A 124 9.42 7.55 -31.71
CA PHE A 124 9.15 8.94 -31.36
C PHE A 124 10.24 9.50 -30.46
N GLY A 125 10.74 8.69 -29.52
CA GLY A 125 11.73 9.14 -28.55
C GLY A 125 13.04 9.53 -29.21
N LEU A 126 13.51 8.70 -30.12
CA LEU A 126 14.73 8.95 -30.87
C LEU A 126 14.56 10.08 -31.88
N LYS A 127 13.49 10.04 -32.70
CA LYS A 127 13.25 11.01 -33.78
C LYS A 127 13.02 12.43 -33.28
N TYR A 128 12.29 12.59 -32.18
CA TYR A 128 11.84 13.89 -31.67
C TYR A 128 12.56 14.37 -30.40
N GLY A 129 13.61 13.68 -29.96
CA GLY A 129 14.48 14.16 -28.89
C GLY A 129 13.89 14.06 -27.48
N PHE A 130 13.02 13.08 -27.21
CA PHE A 130 12.50 12.85 -25.86
C PHE A 130 13.56 12.20 -24.97
N ARG A 131 13.67 12.68 -23.73
CA ARG A 131 14.80 12.33 -22.87
C ARG A 131 14.72 10.92 -22.32
N ASN A 132 13.53 10.42 -22.00
CA ASN A 132 13.38 9.10 -21.38
C ASN A 132 12.50 8.20 -22.24
N ILE A 133 12.97 6.98 -22.49
CA ILE A 133 12.30 5.99 -23.33
C ILE A 133 12.25 4.66 -22.57
N VAL A 134 11.05 4.16 -22.30
CA VAL A 134 10.83 2.84 -21.69
C VAL A 134 10.08 1.98 -22.70
N ALA A 135 10.80 1.01 -23.28
CA ALA A 135 10.31 0.13 -24.34
C ALA A 135 10.33 -1.33 -23.88
N ILE A 136 9.15 -1.95 -23.80
CA ILE A 136 8.98 -3.32 -23.31
C ILE A 136 8.69 -4.24 -24.48
N ALA A 137 9.55 -5.21 -24.73
CA ALA A 137 9.47 -6.17 -25.84
C ALA A 137 9.11 -5.53 -27.21
N PRO A 138 9.84 -4.48 -27.65
CA PRO A 138 9.51 -3.77 -28.89
C PRO A 138 9.76 -4.62 -30.14
N GLN A 139 8.96 -4.40 -31.19
CA GLN A 139 9.25 -4.88 -32.55
C GLN A 139 10.13 -3.87 -33.29
N PHE A 140 11.31 -4.27 -33.76
CA PHE A 140 12.17 -3.43 -34.60
C PHE A 140 11.84 -3.55 -36.08
N SER A 141 11.52 -4.75 -36.56
CA SER A 141 11.11 -5.01 -37.95
C SER A 141 9.59 -4.93 -38.07
N ILE A 142 9.07 -3.71 -37.94
CA ILE A 142 7.61 -3.43 -37.84
C ILE A 142 6.85 -3.89 -39.09
N GLY A 143 7.37 -3.59 -40.28
CA GLY A 143 6.75 -3.92 -41.56
C GLY A 143 6.61 -5.43 -41.77
N THR A 144 7.70 -6.16 -41.55
CA THR A 144 7.72 -7.62 -41.61
C THR A 144 6.78 -8.21 -40.56
N TYR A 145 6.80 -7.69 -39.33
CA TYR A 145 5.93 -8.16 -38.27
C TYR A 145 4.45 -7.98 -38.61
N VAL A 146 4.01 -6.79 -39.04
CA VAL A 146 2.59 -6.56 -39.38
C VAL A 146 2.18 -7.37 -40.60
N LYS A 147 3.04 -7.53 -41.60
CA LYS A 147 2.75 -8.36 -42.78
C LYS A 147 2.45 -9.81 -42.38
N ASN A 148 3.26 -10.38 -41.48
CA ASN A 148 3.17 -11.80 -41.11
C ASN A 148 2.10 -12.06 -40.04
N VAL A 149 1.96 -11.17 -39.06
CA VAL A 149 1.14 -11.40 -37.85
C VAL A 149 -0.19 -10.63 -37.90
N HIS A 150 -0.24 -9.48 -38.58
CA HIS A 150 -1.40 -8.59 -38.62
C HIS A 150 -1.71 -8.07 -40.04
N PRO A 151 -2.10 -8.94 -40.99
CA PRO A 151 -2.21 -8.57 -42.41
C PRO A 151 -3.21 -7.45 -42.69
N LYS A 152 -4.25 -7.28 -41.86
CA LYS A 152 -5.18 -6.14 -41.95
C LYS A 152 -4.48 -4.81 -41.61
N VAL A 153 -3.64 -4.81 -40.57
CA VAL A 153 -2.83 -3.65 -40.17
C VAL A 153 -1.78 -3.37 -41.25
N ALA A 154 -1.17 -4.41 -41.82
CA ALA A 154 -0.22 -4.27 -42.92
C ALA A 154 -0.83 -3.56 -44.13
N ARG A 155 -2.03 -3.95 -44.59
CA ARG A 155 -2.70 -3.26 -45.72
C ARG A 155 -3.02 -1.81 -45.39
N PHE A 156 -3.49 -1.54 -44.17
CA PHE A 156 -3.80 -0.18 -43.74
C PHE A 156 -2.56 0.72 -43.73
N MET A 157 -1.42 0.22 -43.22
CA MET A 157 -0.18 1.00 -43.13
C MET A 157 0.58 1.07 -44.46
N LEU A 158 0.69 -0.05 -45.16
CA LEU A 158 1.63 -0.25 -46.26
C LEU A 158 0.97 -0.18 -47.64
N GLY A 159 -0.35 0.04 -47.69
CA GLY A 159 -1.14 0.04 -48.91
C GLY A 159 -1.65 -1.34 -49.32
N ASP A 160 -2.60 -1.33 -50.25
CA ASP A 160 -3.15 -2.55 -50.82
C ASP A 160 -2.06 -3.39 -51.49
N GLY A 161 -2.16 -4.72 -51.33
CA GLY A 161 -1.16 -5.66 -51.81
C GLY A 161 0.13 -5.74 -50.98
N VAL A 162 0.33 -4.83 -50.00
CA VAL A 162 1.49 -4.82 -49.09
C VAL A 162 2.82 -4.92 -49.84
N PRO A 163 3.20 -3.93 -50.68
CA PRO A 163 4.41 -3.99 -51.49
C PRO A 163 5.66 -4.22 -50.63
N GLU A 164 6.56 -5.11 -51.06
CA GLU A 164 7.79 -5.45 -50.31
C GLU A 164 8.70 -4.23 -50.08
N GLU A 165 8.66 -3.24 -50.95
CA GLU A 165 9.37 -1.98 -50.76
C GLU A 165 8.86 -1.22 -49.53
N ASN A 166 7.54 -1.12 -49.37
CA ASN A 166 6.92 -0.46 -48.22
C ASN A 166 7.22 -1.21 -46.92
N VAL A 167 7.21 -2.55 -46.97
CA VAL A 167 7.64 -3.41 -45.84
C VAL A 167 9.07 -3.06 -45.42
N ARG A 168 10.01 -3.02 -46.37
CA ARG A 168 11.42 -2.69 -46.10
C ARG A 168 11.60 -1.26 -45.57
N ILE A 169 10.87 -0.29 -46.10
CA ILE A 169 10.92 1.10 -45.61
C ILE A 169 10.48 1.16 -44.14
N VAL A 170 9.38 0.50 -43.78
CA VAL A 170 8.86 0.52 -42.41
C VAL A 170 9.74 -0.29 -41.45
N ASP A 171 10.35 -1.38 -41.90
CA ASP A 171 11.34 -2.14 -41.12
C ASP A 171 12.60 -1.33 -40.79
N ALA A 172 12.98 -0.40 -41.66
CA ALA A 172 14.19 0.40 -41.48
C ALA A 172 14.02 1.54 -40.45
N LEU A 173 12.79 1.97 -40.14
CA LEU A 173 12.51 3.19 -39.36
C LEU A 173 13.23 3.24 -38.01
N VAL A 174 13.04 2.23 -37.15
CA VAL A 174 13.67 2.21 -35.82
C VAL A 174 15.18 1.89 -35.92
N PRO A 175 15.61 0.82 -36.63
CA PRO A 175 17.04 0.51 -36.76
C PRO A 175 17.88 1.66 -37.32
N ASP A 176 17.37 2.41 -38.29
CA ASP A 176 18.10 3.52 -38.91
C ASP A 176 18.21 4.72 -37.97
N LEU A 177 17.18 5.02 -37.17
CA LEU A 177 17.26 6.03 -36.11
C LEU A 177 18.35 5.66 -35.10
N VAL A 178 18.36 4.41 -34.61
CA VAL A 178 19.38 3.95 -33.65
C VAL A 178 20.77 4.03 -34.29
N ARG A 179 20.94 3.54 -35.52
CA ARG A 179 22.22 3.51 -36.25
C ARG A 179 22.75 4.91 -36.55
N SER A 180 21.88 5.87 -36.87
CA SER A 180 22.28 7.27 -37.08
C SER A 180 22.83 7.89 -35.80
N GLY A 181 22.38 7.40 -34.64
CA GLY A 181 22.74 7.94 -33.34
C GLY A 181 22.13 9.33 -33.11
N VAL A 182 20.94 9.58 -33.65
CA VAL A 182 20.10 10.70 -33.22
C VAL A 182 19.72 10.52 -31.74
N ASN A 183 19.66 11.61 -30.99
CA ASN A 183 19.29 11.59 -29.56
C ASN A 183 20.10 10.59 -28.69
N ARG A 184 21.42 10.48 -28.91
CA ARG A 184 22.34 9.60 -28.13
C ARG A 184 22.32 9.81 -26.62
N GLY A 185 21.93 11.01 -26.16
CA GLY A 185 21.80 11.36 -24.74
C GLY A 185 20.50 10.89 -24.09
N ALA A 186 19.61 10.21 -24.84
CA ALA A 186 18.40 9.63 -24.29
C ALA A 186 18.71 8.52 -23.27
N ASN A 187 17.89 8.46 -22.23
CA ASN A 187 17.84 7.36 -21.29
C ASN A 187 16.91 6.29 -21.86
N VAL A 188 17.49 5.21 -22.39
CA VAL A 188 16.74 4.12 -23.03
C VAL A 188 16.73 2.91 -22.10
N TYR A 189 15.53 2.47 -21.72
CA TYR A 189 15.29 1.27 -20.93
C TYR A 189 14.51 0.26 -21.77
N LEU A 190 15.22 -0.76 -22.25
CA LEU A 190 14.65 -1.83 -23.05
C LEU A 190 14.49 -3.08 -22.18
N VAL A 191 13.28 -3.62 -22.12
CA VAL A 191 13.00 -4.87 -21.39
C VAL A 191 12.61 -5.95 -22.38
N SER A 192 13.20 -7.13 -22.29
CA SER A 192 12.77 -8.32 -23.06
C SER A 192 12.98 -9.58 -22.23
N SER A 193 12.75 -10.76 -22.79
CA SER A 193 12.80 -12.03 -22.08
C SER A 193 13.36 -13.13 -23.01
N PRO A 194 14.17 -14.08 -22.49
CA PRO A 194 14.60 -15.23 -23.26
C PRO A 194 13.44 -16.15 -23.66
N GLN A 195 12.32 -16.10 -22.93
CA GLN A 195 11.10 -16.87 -23.20
C GLN A 195 10.18 -16.19 -24.24
N ASP A 196 10.52 -14.99 -24.72
CA ASP A 196 9.79 -14.30 -25.78
C ASP A 196 10.13 -14.90 -27.16
N ASP A 197 9.14 -15.47 -27.85
CA ASP A 197 9.30 -16.04 -29.19
C ASP A 197 9.70 -14.97 -30.23
N GLN A 198 9.42 -13.71 -29.95
CA GLN A 198 9.80 -12.58 -30.80
C GLN A 198 11.23 -12.10 -30.56
N TYR A 199 11.82 -12.34 -29.39
CA TYR A 199 13.14 -11.81 -29.02
C TYR A 199 14.24 -12.08 -30.06
N PRO A 200 14.43 -13.32 -30.58
CA PRO A 200 15.50 -13.62 -31.53
C PRO A 200 15.40 -12.86 -32.87
N THR A 201 14.20 -12.41 -33.24
CA THR A 201 13.96 -11.73 -34.53
C THR A 201 13.71 -10.24 -34.38
N GLN A 202 13.20 -9.80 -33.24
CA GLN A 202 12.74 -8.42 -33.03
C GLN A 202 13.67 -7.60 -32.15
N VAL A 203 14.46 -8.22 -31.24
CA VAL A 203 15.25 -7.46 -30.27
C VAL A 203 16.73 -7.81 -30.37
N GLU A 204 17.09 -9.08 -30.24
CA GLU A 204 18.47 -9.56 -30.19
C GLU A 204 19.35 -9.02 -31.33
N PRO A 205 18.92 -9.05 -32.61
CA PRO A 205 19.76 -8.60 -33.73
C PRO A 205 20.09 -7.10 -33.70
N PHE A 206 19.31 -6.31 -32.95
CA PHE A 206 19.39 -4.86 -32.94
C PHE A 206 20.05 -4.28 -31.68
N LEU A 207 20.27 -5.10 -30.64
CA LEU A 207 20.88 -4.64 -29.37
C LEU A 207 22.26 -3.98 -29.60
N GLY A 208 23.06 -4.53 -30.51
CA GLY A 208 24.38 -3.98 -30.84
C GLY A 208 24.35 -2.56 -31.43
N LEU A 209 23.21 -2.11 -31.98
CA LEU A 209 23.08 -0.76 -32.53
C LEU A 209 23.14 0.32 -31.43
N PHE A 210 22.81 -0.02 -30.18
CA PHE A 210 22.79 0.93 -29.06
C PHE A 210 24.15 1.16 -28.39
N GLN A 211 25.24 0.52 -28.86
CA GLN A 211 26.57 0.60 -28.23
C GLN A 211 27.14 2.02 -28.06
N HIS A 212 26.59 3.02 -28.77
CA HIS A 212 27.02 4.42 -28.70
C HIS A 212 26.04 5.34 -27.97
N TYR A 213 24.97 4.81 -27.39
CA TYR A 213 24.04 5.56 -26.56
C TYR A 213 24.60 5.72 -25.16
N GLU A 214 24.55 6.94 -24.63
CA GLU A 214 25.20 7.28 -23.37
C GLU A 214 24.55 6.59 -22.17
N ASN A 215 23.24 6.32 -22.23
CA ASN A 215 22.50 5.63 -21.19
C ASN A 215 21.50 4.61 -21.78
N PHE A 216 22.05 3.59 -22.45
CA PHE A 216 21.28 2.41 -22.84
C PHE A 216 21.28 1.35 -21.73
N ASN A 217 20.09 0.87 -21.40
CA ASN A 217 19.85 -0.11 -20.35
C ASN A 217 19.02 -1.26 -20.94
N PHE A 218 19.52 -2.48 -20.82
CA PHE A 218 18.82 -3.68 -21.24
C PHE A 218 18.55 -4.58 -20.04
N VAL A 219 17.27 -4.84 -19.79
CA VAL A 219 16.82 -5.78 -18.76
C VAL A 219 16.36 -7.05 -19.45
N PHE A 220 17.06 -8.14 -19.18
CA PHE A 220 16.70 -9.48 -19.64
C PHE A 220 15.93 -10.21 -18.54
N SER A 221 14.61 -10.22 -18.69
CA SER A 221 13.67 -10.80 -17.74
C SER A 221 13.56 -12.30 -17.93
N ASP A 222 14.43 -13.05 -17.26
CA ASP A 222 14.45 -14.51 -17.22
C ASP A 222 13.63 -14.99 -16.02
N SER A 223 12.36 -15.30 -16.27
CA SER A 223 11.44 -15.74 -15.22
C SER A 223 10.63 -16.95 -15.69
N PRO A 224 10.50 -18.00 -14.88
CA PRO A 224 9.73 -19.20 -15.25
C PRO A 224 8.23 -18.93 -15.42
N HIS A 225 7.75 -17.78 -14.96
CA HIS A 225 6.36 -17.35 -15.11
C HIS A 225 6.10 -16.49 -16.36
N ILE A 226 7.11 -16.28 -17.21
CA ILE A 226 6.93 -15.73 -18.56
C ILE A 226 6.88 -16.92 -19.52
N ALA A 227 5.68 -17.24 -20.00
CA ALA A 227 5.43 -18.29 -20.97
C ALA A 227 5.32 -17.77 -22.40
N ASP A 228 5.00 -16.49 -22.59
CA ASP A 228 4.83 -15.86 -23.90
C ASP A 228 5.06 -14.34 -23.87
N HIS A 229 5.11 -13.75 -25.07
CA HIS A 229 5.32 -12.31 -25.30
C HIS A 229 4.40 -11.39 -24.48
N THR A 230 3.15 -11.78 -24.25
CA THR A 230 2.16 -10.92 -23.59
C THR A 230 2.39 -10.79 -22.08
N GLN A 231 3.12 -11.73 -21.48
CA GLN A 231 3.33 -11.80 -20.04
C GLN A 231 4.52 -10.95 -19.55
N ILE A 232 5.44 -10.57 -20.44
CA ILE A 232 6.67 -9.82 -20.12
C ILE A 232 6.34 -8.52 -19.38
N ALA A 233 5.40 -7.74 -19.92
CA ALA A 233 5.00 -6.47 -19.35
C ALA A 233 4.41 -6.62 -17.94
N GLY A 234 3.44 -7.53 -17.78
CA GLY A 234 2.76 -7.78 -16.50
C GLY A 234 3.73 -8.26 -15.44
N ARG A 235 4.67 -9.13 -15.82
CA ARG A 235 5.69 -9.65 -14.93
C ARG A 235 6.64 -8.56 -14.42
N ASN A 236 7.00 -7.63 -15.28
CA ASN A 236 7.99 -6.60 -14.96
C ASN A 236 7.41 -5.34 -14.32
N VAL A 237 6.09 -5.28 -14.04
CA VAL A 237 5.43 -4.09 -13.47
C VAL A 237 6.15 -3.50 -12.25
N PRO A 238 6.57 -4.28 -11.22
CA PRO A 238 7.21 -3.70 -10.04
C PRO A 238 8.51 -2.94 -10.37
N MET A 239 9.39 -3.56 -11.14
CA MET A 239 10.65 -2.94 -11.59
C MET A 239 10.37 -1.72 -12.47
N LEU A 240 9.44 -1.85 -13.43
CA LEU A 240 9.03 -0.79 -14.32
C LEU A 240 8.50 0.43 -13.55
N MET A 241 7.70 0.23 -12.50
CA MET A 241 7.24 1.32 -11.63
C MET A 241 8.40 1.95 -10.86
N GLY A 242 9.41 1.17 -10.45
CA GLY A 242 10.64 1.71 -9.87
C GLY A 242 11.35 2.66 -10.84
N ILE A 243 11.57 2.22 -12.09
CA ILE A 243 12.16 3.05 -13.15
C ILE A 243 11.30 4.31 -13.38
N ALA A 244 9.99 4.16 -13.51
CA ALA A 244 9.08 5.29 -13.73
C ALA A 244 9.19 6.34 -12.63
N ASN A 245 9.16 5.94 -11.36
CA ASN A 245 9.26 6.90 -10.24
C ASN A 245 10.62 7.60 -10.19
N LEU A 246 11.72 6.88 -10.45
CA LEU A 246 13.04 7.50 -10.55
C LEU A 246 13.06 8.57 -11.64
N LEU A 247 12.58 8.24 -12.84
CA LEU A 247 12.54 9.18 -13.96
C LEU A 247 11.66 10.40 -13.69
N ILE A 248 10.51 10.21 -13.01
CA ILE A 248 9.58 11.28 -12.62
C ILE A 248 10.21 12.24 -11.60
N ASP A 249 11.13 11.74 -10.77
CA ASP A 249 11.91 12.54 -9.83
C ASP A 249 13.23 13.06 -10.45
N GLY A 250 13.42 12.91 -11.77
CA GLY A 250 14.59 13.40 -12.50
C GLY A 250 15.84 12.52 -12.34
N ILE A 251 15.71 11.32 -11.80
CA ILE A 251 16.79 10.35 -11.59
C ILE A 251 16.79 9.36 -12.74
N ALA A 252 17.85 9.38 -13.56
CA ALA A 252 18.04 8.45 -14.66
C ALA A 252 18.96 7.30 -14.25
N PRO A 253 18.43 6.14 -13.82
CA PRO A 253 19.28 5.01 -13.43
C PRO A 253 20.13 4.49 -14.61
N ARG A 254 21.35 4.05 -14.29
CA ARG A 254 22.29 3.40 -15.22
C ARG A 254 22.41 1.93 -14.79
N LEU A 255 21.50 1.11 -15.28
CA LEU A 255 21.44 -0.33 -15.02
C LEU A 255 22.46 -1.10 -15.86
N GLY A 256 22.71 -0.68 -17.11
CA GLY A 256 23.51 -1.45 -18.07
C GLY A 256 22.75 -2.69 -18.57
N PHE A 257 23.44 -3.80 -18.77
CA PHE A 257 22.86 -5.08 -19.16
C PHE A 257 22.68 -5.96 -17.92
N VAL A 258 21.44 -6.19 -17.52
CA VAL A 258 21.10 -6.88 -16.26
C VAL A 258 20.06 -7.98 -16.46
N GLY A 259 20.16 -9.03 -15.66
CA GLY A 259 19.10 -10.03 -15.53
C GLY A 259 18.04 -9.60 -14.52
N ASN A 260 16.78 -9.96 -14.77
CA ASN A 260 15.68 -9.84 -13.82
C ASN A 260 14.90 -11.17 -13.77
N GLY A 261 14.24 -11.49 -12.66
CA GLY A 261 13.35 -12.66 -12.58
C GLY A 261 13.90 -13.91 -11.90
N PHE A 262 14.95 -13.77 -11.06
CA PHE A 262 15.58 -14.84 -10.24
C PHE A 262 14.61 -15.48 -9.23
N GLU A 263 13.64 -16.22 -9.72
CA GLU A 263 12.61 -16.84 -8.92
C GLU A 263 12.75 -18.36 -8.88
N GLU A 264 12.52 -18.90 -7.69
CA GLU A 264 12.60 -20.32 -7.38
C GLU A 264 11.21 -20.78 -6.89
N PRO A 265 10.25 -21.04 -7.80
CA PRO A 265 8.88 -21.37 -7.42
C PRO A 265 8.79 -22.64 -6.56
N ASP A 266 9.72 -23.58 -6.78
CA ASP A 266 9.80 -24.86 -6.06
C ASP A 266 10.78 -24.83 -4.88
N ARG A 267 11.22 -23.65 -4.44
CA ARG A 267 12.14 -23.53 -3.31
C ARG A 267 11.53 -24.13 -2.05
N ASP A 268 12.27 -25.04 -1.42
CA ASP A 268 11.88 -25.63 -0.14
C ASP A 268 11.74 -24.55 0.95
N ARG A 269 10.58 -24.54 1.62
CA ARG A 269 10.24 -23.63 2.72
C ARG A 269 10.20 -24.33 4.08
N SER A 270 10.46 -25.64 4.14
CA SER A 270 10.33 -26.46 5.36
C SER A 270 11.09 -25.89 6.57
N ALA A 271 12.29 -25.34 6.35
CA ALA A 271 13.11 -24.74 7.39
C ALA A 271 12.49 -23.47 7.99
N ILE A 272 11.99 -22.55 7.14
CA ILE A 272 11.35 -21.32 7.64
C ILE A 272 9.99 -21.63 8.25
N ASP A 273 9.24 -22.58 7.71
CA ASP A 273 7.96 -23.03 8.26
C ASP A 273 8.16 -23.63 9.67
N SER A 274 9.19 -24.46 9.84
CA SER A 274 9.56 -25.01 11.15
C SER A 274 9.97 -23.94 12.15
N TYR A 275 10.77 -22.96 11.72
CA TYR A 275 11.18 -21.83 12.56
C TYR A 275 9.97 -20.99 12.99
N LEU A 276 9.09 -20.62 12.06
CA LEU A 276 7.89 -19.82 12.36
C LEU A 276 6.90 -20.58 13.24
N ALA A 277 6.77 -21.89 13.07
CA ALA A 277 5.97 -22.73 13.96
C ALA A 277 6.56 -22.77 15.38
N ALA A 278 7.87 -23.00 15.51
CA ALA A 278 8.56 -23.08 16.81
C ALA A 278 8.57 -21.74 17.58
N THR A 279 8.55 -20.62 16.85
CA THR A 279 8.57 -19.25 17.40
C THR A 279 7.20 -18.57 17.39
N SER A 280 6.13 -19.31 17.08
CA SER A 280 4.77 -18.77 17.09
C SER A 280 4.41 -18.24 18.48
N MET A 281 3.91 -17.00 18.50
CA MET A 281 3.38 -16.37 19.71
C MET A 281 2.19 -17.15 20.27
N VAL A 282 1.39 -17.78 19.42
CA VAL A 282 0.31 -18.68 19.85
C VAL A 282 0.86 -20.08 19.96
N ARG A 283 0.84 -20.64 21.17
CA ARG A 283 1.31 -22.00 21.45
C ARG A 283 0.14 -22.98 21.34
N GLY A 284 0.46 -24.20 20.90
CA GLY A 284 -0.49 -25.30 20.75
C GLY A 284 -0.79 -25.97 22.09
N GLU A 285 -0.82 -27.31 22.10
CA GLU A 285 -1.14 -28.11 23.30
C GLU A 285 -0.24 -27.84 24.51
N GLU A 286 0.98 -27.33 24.30
CA GLU A 286 1.91 -26.93 25.37
C GLU A 286 1.37 -25.79 26.25
N PHE A 287 0.46 -24.96 25.73
CA PHE A 287 -0.20 -23.90 26.49
C PHE A 287 -1.70 -23.89 26.21
N PRO A 288 -2.48 -24.69 26.96
CA PRO A 288 -3.89 -24.93 26.65
C PRO A 288 -4.74 -23.65 26.81
N PRO A 289 -5.83 -23.52 26.05
CA PRO A 289 -6.72 -22.37 26.16
C PRO A 289 -7.45 -22.33 27.51
N PRO A 290 -7.79 -21.13 28.03
CA PRO A 290 -8.62 -21.01 29.22
C PRO A 290 -9.95 -21.72 29.06
N THR A 291 -10.39 -22.43 30.08
CA THR A 291 -11.79 -22.86 30.20
C THR A 291 -12.61 -21.75 30.84
N VAL A 292 -13.86 -21.56 30.40
CA VAL A 292 -14.83 -20.66 31.05
C VAL A 292 -15.87 -21.54 31.74
N THR A 293 -15.92 -21.49 33.07
CA THR A 293 -16.83 -22.29 33.90
C THR A 293 -18.09 -21.54 34.29
N ALA A 294 -18.02 -20.21 34.37
CA ALA A 294 -19.19 -19.36 34.58
C ALA A 294 -19.11 -18.11 33.69
N PRO A 295 -20.24 -17.63 33.15
CA PRO A 295 -21.52 -18.33 33.04
C PRO A 295 -21.39 -19.61 32.21
N ALA A 296 -22.23 -20.62 32.50
CA ALA A 296 -22.27 -21.81 31.66
C ALA A 296 -22.78 -21.44 30.26
N PRO A 297 -22.33 -22.12 29.18
CA PRO A 297 -22.72 -21.78 27.83
C PRO A 297 -24.25 -21.71 27.64
N GLY A 298 -24.74 -20.61 27.08
CA GLY A 298 -26.15 -20.39 26.77
C GLY A 298 -27.03 -20.01 27.96
N THR A 299 -26.46 -19.74 29.14
CA THR A 299 -27.25 -19.33 30.31
C THR A 299 -27.72 -17.87 30.23
N GLU A 300 -28.91 -17.62 30.76
CA GLU A 300 -29.38 -16.26 31.02
C GLU A 300 -28.86 -15.77 32.37
N VAL A 301 -28.15 -14.64 32.36
CA VAL A 301 -27.57 -14.03 33.56
C VAL A 301 -28.02 -12.58 33.63
N ARG A 302 -28.27 -12.08 34.85
CA ARG A 302 -28.58 -10.67 35.03
C ARG A 302 -27.45 -9.79 34.50
N ARG A 303 -27.79 -8.81 33.68
CA ARG A 303 -26.83 -7.93 32.99
C ARG A 303 -25.90 -7.15 33.93
N ASP A 304 -26.29 -6.94 35.19
CA ASP A 304 -25.52 -6.24 36.23
C ASP A 304 -24.71 -7.19 37.15
N ALA A 305 -24.78 -8.50 36.93
CA ALA A 305 -24.15 -9.51 37.78
C ALA A 305 -23.37 -10.58 36.98
N VAL A 306 -22.98 -10.28 35.74
CA VAL A 306 -22.19 -11.21 34.93
C VAL A 306 -20.74 -11.21 35.39
N ARG A 307 -20.31 -12.36 35.92
CA ARG A 307 -18.92 -12.68 36.26
C ARG A 307 -18.43 -13.83 35.40
N LEU A 308 -17.39 -13.57 34.61
CA LEU A 308 -16.67 -14.61 33.91
C LEU A 308 -15.69 -15.25 34.89
N SER A 309 -15.66 -16.58 34.96
CA SER A 309 -14.64 -17.29 35.74
C SER A 309 -14.26 -18.58 35.06
N GLY A 310 -13.08 -19.09 35.40
CA GLY A 310 -12.58 -20.29 34.77
C GLY A 310 -11.20 -20.71 35.24
N HIS A 311 -10.58 -21.57 34.43
CA HIS A 311 -9.25 -22.11 34.68
C HIS A 311 -8.35 -21.97 33.45
N ALA A 312 -7.14 -21.44 33.62
CA ALA A 312 -6.16 -21.13 32.58
C ALA A 312 -4.75 -21.55 33.04
N PRO A 313 -4.42 -22.85 32.99
CA PRO A 313 -3.15 -23.34 33.52
C PRO A 313 -1.96 -22.83 32.69
N GLY A 314 -0.90 -22.40 33.37
CA GLY A 314 0.30 -21.83 32.74
C GLY A 314 0.18 -20.36 32.35
N ALA A 315 -1.02 -19.78 32.40
CA ALA A 315 -1.23 -18.36 32.16
C ALA A 315 -0.94 -17.55 33.43
N VAL A 316 -0.39 -16.35 33.28
CA VAL A 316 -0.33 -15.34 34.34
C VAL A 316 -1.50 -14.35 34.24
N ARG A 317 -2.17 -14.30 33.09
CA ARG A 317 -3.32 -13.43 32.83
C ARG A 317 -4.25 -13.98 31.76
N VAL A 318 -5.53 -13.63 31.84
CA VAL A 318 -6.55 -13.92 30.81
C VAL A 318 -7.05 -12.62 30.19
N ILE A 319 -7.13 -12.59 28.86
CA ILE A 319 -7.57 -11.45 28.06
C ILE A 319 -8.96 -11.72 27.50
N VAL A 320 -9.87 -10.76 27.63
CA VAL A 320 -11.29 -10.89 27.28
C VAL A 320 -11.65 -9.95 26.12
N TRP A 321 -12.31 -10.51 25.10
CA TRP A 321 -12.74 -9.81 23.89
C TRP A 321 -14.19 -10.14 23.57
N GLU A 322 -14.88 -9.22 22.92
CA GLU A 322 -16.20 -9.46 22.34
C GLU A 322 -16.29 -8.75 20.99
N HIS A 323 -16.80 -9.42 19.96
CA HIS A 323 -16.96 -8.85 18.61
C HIS A 323 -15.69 -8.18 18.05
N GLY A 324 -14.50 -8.67 18.43
CA GLY A 324 -13.22 -8.07 18.01
C GLY A 324 -12.83 -6.81 18.78
N LYS A 325 -13.56 -6.43 19.83
CA LYS A 325 -13.21 -5.35 20.76
C LYS A 325 -12.65 -5.91 22.06
N TYR A 326 -11.54 -5.33 22.54
CA TYR A 326 -10.98 -5.63 23.85
C TYR A 326 -11.92 -5.16 24.94
N LEU A 327 -12.25 -6.05 25.88
CA LEU A 327 -13.12 -5.73 27.02
C LEU A 327 -12.33 -5.53 28.31
N GLY A 328 -11.26 -6.29 28.51
CA GLY A 328 -10.47 -6.24 29.74
C GLY A 328 -9.55 -7.46 29.90
N GLN A 329 -8.86 -7.50 31.03
CA GLN A 329 -8.01 -8.60 31.43
C GLN A 329 -8.11 -8.85 32.93
N THR A 330 -7.69 -10.03 33.37
CA THR A 330 -7.53 -10.37 34.79
C THR A 330 -6.26 -11.20 34.98
N ASP A 331 -5.68 -11.12 36.16
CA ASP A 331 -4.61 -12.02 36.58
C ASP A 331 -5.16 -13.43 36.81
N VAL A 332 -4.28 -14.41 36.66
CA VAL A 332 -4.53 -15.83 36.95
C VAL A 332 -3.75 -16.17 38.21
N ASP A 333 -4.41 -16.81 39.18
CA ASP A 333 -3.75 -17.17 40.42
C ASP A 333 -2.82 -18.40 40.28
N ALA A 334 -2.11 -18.74 41.35
CA ALA A 334 -1.16 -19.86 41.38
C ALA A 334 -1.80 -21.23 41.12
N HIS A 335 -3.12 -21.34 41.26
CA HIS A 335 -3.90 -22.54 40.97
C HIS A 335 -4.51 -22.50 39.57
N GLY A 336 -4.16 -21.52 38.73
CA GLY A 336 -4.68 -21.37 37.38
C GLY A 336 -6.11 -20.81 37.34
N THR A 337 -6.67 -20.37 38.47
CA THR A 337 -8.04 -19.86 38.53
C THR A 337 -8.06 -18.36 38.22
N TRP A 338 -9.10 -17.93 37.51
CA TRP A 338 -9.30 -16.53 37.14
C TRP A 338 -10.77 -16.13 37.28
N SER A 339 -11.00 -14.85 37.55
CA SER A 339 -12.33 -14.26 37.61
C SER A 339 -12.28 -12.81 37.12
N TRP A 340 -13.18 -12.48 36.20
CA TRP A 340 -13.24 -11.16 35.58
C TRP A 340 -14.69 -10.66 35.48
N GLU A 341 -14.88 -9.37 35.72
CA GLU A 341 -16.14 -8.66 35.53
C GLU A 341 -15.91 -7.43 34.66
N LEU A 342 -16.91 -7.04 33.88
CA LEU A 342 -16.84 -5.90 32.97
C LEU A 342 -16.73 -4.54 33.71
N GLY A 343 -17.03 -4.50 35.01
CA GLY A 343 -17.08 -3.27 35.82
C GLY A 343 -18.26 -2.36 35.50
N ARG A 344 -19.13 -2.75 34.57
CA ARG A 344 -20.40 -2.11 34.22
C ARG A 344 -21.41 -3.16 33.78
N SER A 345 -22.69 -2.79 33.73
CA SER A 345 -23.72 -3.67 33.19
C SER A 345 -23.50 -3.97 31.71
N TRP A 346 -23.67 -5.23 31.34
CA TRP A 346 -23.69 -5.68 29.95
C TRP A 346 -24.91 -5.10 29.22
N SER A 347 -24.86 -4.99 27.89
CA SER A 347 -26.08 -4.71 27.12
C SER A 347 -27.06 -5.87 27.25
N LYS A 348 -28.34 -5.65 26.97
CA LYS A 348 -29.31 -6.75 26.92
C LYS A 348 -29.09 -7.56 25.64
N GLY A 349 -29.08 -8.89 25.75
CA GLY A 349 -28.98 -9.79 24.58
C GLY A 349 -27.86 -10.83 24.72
N GLU A 350 -27.58 -11.52 23.62
CA GLU A 350 -26.53 -12.55 23.54
C GLU A 350 -25.14 -11.90 23.43
N HIS A 351 -24.18 -12.49 24.14
CA HIS A 351 -22.81 -12.02 24.25
C HIS A 351 -21.80 -13.15 23.95
N PRO A 352 -21.21 -13.18 22.74
CA PRO A 352 -20.13 -14.10 22.39
C PRO A 352 -18.77 -13.51 22.81
N VAL A 353 -18.30 -13.96 23.97
CA VAL A 353 -17.02 -13.54 24.55
C VAL A 353 -15.92 -14.53 24.16
N LYS A 354 -14.78 -14.01 23.72
CA LYS A 354 -13.55 -14.77 23.46
C LYS A 354 -12.51 -14.47 24.52
N VAL A 355 -11.90 -15.52 25.08
CA VAL A 355 -10.82 -15.42 26.06
C VAL A 355 -9.57 -16.17 25.60
N TYR A 356 -8.38 -15.68 25.97
CA TYR A 356 -7.12 -16.42 25.85
C TYR A 356 -6.19 -16.10 27.01
N GLY A 357 -5.31 -17.04 27.34
CA GLY A 357 -4.29 -16.89 28.38
C GLY A 357 -3.00 -16.33 27.81
N VAL A 358 -2.25 -15.61 28.64
CA VAL A 358 -0.88 -15.18 28.35
C VAL A 358 0.03 -15.69 29.46
N ASP A 359 1.15 -16.31 29.11
CA ASP A 359 2.15 -16.78 30.07
C ASP A 359 3.14 -15.67 30.48
N ALA A 360 4.07 -16.00 31.38
CA ALA A 360 5.08 -15.04 31.86
C ALA A 360 6.08 -14.57 30.79
N SER A 361 6.23 -15.34 29.70
CA SER A 361 7.11 -15.02 28.58
C SER A 361 6.39 -14.23 27.47
N GLY A 362 5.08 -14.05 27.60
CA GLY A 362 4.24 -13.37 26.63
C GLY A 362 3.65 -14.28 25.54
N PHE A 363 3.84 -15.60 25.63
CA PHE A 363 3.15 -16.54 24.74
C PHE A 363 1.67 -16.56 25.04
N GLN A 364 0.87 -16.84 24.01
CA GLN A 364 -0.58 -16.86 24.05
C GLN A 364 -1.10 -18.27 23.85
N SER A 365 -2.18 -18.61 24.55
CA SER A 365 -2.92 -19.84 24.28
C SER A 365 -3.80 -19.66 23.04
N GLN A 366 -4.43 -20.76 22.59
CA GLN A 366 -5.61 -20.66 21.72
C GLN A 366 -6.76 -19.90 22.42
N ARG A 367 -7.76 -19.49 21.63
CA ARG A 367 -8.94 -18.76 22.13
C ARG A 367 -10.08 -19.71 22.47
N THR A 368 -10.74 -19.45 23.60
CA THR A 368 -12.01 -20.08 23.98
C THR A 368 -13.14 -19.08 23.77
N GLU A 369 -14.22 -19.51 23.12
CA GLU A 369 -15.45 -18.72 23.01
C GLU A 369 -16.48 -19.21 24.02
N ALA A 370 -17.05 -18.29 24.80
CA ALA A 370 -18.15 -18.51 25.73
C ALA A 370 -19.31 -17.61 25.34
N ARG A 371 -20.54 -18.13 25.43
CA ARG A 371 -21.77 -17.41 25.10
C ARG A 371 -22.71 -17.39 26.30
N PHE A 372 -23.27 -16.23 26.61
CA PHE A 372 -24.35 -16.08 27.60
C PHE A 372 -25.33 -15.00 27.13
N THR A 373 -26.51 -14.98 27.72
CA THR A 373 -27.54 -13.98 27.43
C THR A 373 -27.73 -13.07 28.64
N ALA A 374 -27.45 -11.79 28.48
CA ALA A 374 -27.66 -10.78 29.51
C ALA A 374 -29.13 -10.33 29.52
N VAL A 375 -29.82 -10.55 30.64
CA VAL A 375 -31.23 -10.20 30.86
C VAL A 375 -31.41 -9.11 31.91
N GLU A 376 -32.55 -8.42 31.90
CA GLU A 376 -32.90 -7.43 32.92
C GLU A 376 -33.14 -8.09 34.30
N PRO A 377 -32.94 -7.36 35.41
CA PRO A 377 -33.37 -7.83 36.72
C PRO A 377 -34.88 -8.12 36.72
N GLY A 378 -35.28 -9.36 37.02
CA GLY A 378 -36.70 -9.73 37.11
C GLY A 378 -37.41 -9.00 38.25
N PRO A 379 -38.71 -8.68 38.11
CA PRO A 379 -39.49 -8.07 39.19
C PRO A 379 -39.74 -9.13 40.29
N GLY A 380 -38.90 -9.15 41.32
CA GLY A 380 -39.05 -10.06 42.48
C GLY A 380 -37.78 -10.66 43.06
N ALA A 381 -36.58 -10.36 42.52
CA ALA A 381 -35.34 -10.78 43.18
C ALA A 381 -35.07 -9.90 44.42
N PRO A 382 -34.88 -10.47 45.63
CA PRO A 382 -34.57 -9.67 46.81
C PRO A 382 -33.27 -8.91 46.58
N ALA A 383 -33.24 -7.64 46.99
CA ALA A 383 -31.99 -6.90 47.14
C ALA A 383 -31.07 -7.73 48.02
N GLY A 384 -29.94 -8.17 47.48
CA GLY A 384 -28.94 -8.91 48.24
C GLY A 384 -28.60 -8.11 49.51
N SER A 385 -28.68 -8.77 50.66
CA SER A 385 -28.24 -8.22 51.94
C SER A 385 -26.85 -7.60 51.79
N PRO A 386 -26.55 -6.48 52.46
CA PRO A 386 -25.20 -5.95 52.50
C PRO A 386 -24.30 -7.04 53.07
N ALA A 387 -23.24 -7.40 52.33
CA ALA A 387 -22.20 -8.26 52.87
C ALA A 387 -21.67 -7.61 54.16
N ALA A 388 -21.70 -8.37 55.25
CA ALA A 388 -21.12 -7.97 56.52
C ALA A 388 -19.64 -7.58 56.33
N PRO A 389 -19.13 -6.56 57.05
CA PRO A 389 -17.76 -6.12 56.88
C PRO A 389 -16.82 -7.21 57.37
N LEU A 390 -15.92 -7.70 56.50
CA LEU A 390 -14.73 -8.37 56.98
C LEU A 390 -13.79 -7.31 57.55
N ALA A 391 -13.28 -7.59 58.75
CA ALA A 391 -12.54 -6.72 59.63
C ALA A 391 -11.46 -5.88 58.93
N THR A 392 -11.51 -4.58 59.19
CA THR A 392 -10.45 -3.61 58.92
C THR A 392 -9.22 -3.98 59.75
N MET A 393 -8.24 -4.64 59.14
CA MET A 393 -6.85 -4.50 59.58
C MET A 393 -6.41 -3.11 59.15
N ILE A 394 -6.46 -2.15 60.09
CA ILE A 394 -5.81 -0.86 59.92
C ILE A 394 -4.30 -1.11 59.95
N SER A 395 -3.67 -1.11 58.78
CA SER A 395 -2.27 -0.74 58.65
C SER A 395 -2.21 0.68 58.10
N THR A 396 -1.95 1.62 58.98
CA THR A 396 -1.54 2.99 58.65
C THR A 396 -0.06 2.99 58.26
N VAL A 397 0.27 3.04 56.95
CA VAL A 397 1.24 3.94 56.26
C VAL A 397 1.05 3.76 54.72
N GLY A 398 1.03 4.85 53.91
CA GLY A 398 0.59 4.91 52.49
C GLY A 398 1.46 4.23 51.39
N PRO A 399 1.23 4.49 50.08
CA PRO A 399 1.24 5.85 49.53
C PRO A 399 -0.08 6.27 48.86
N SER A 400 -0.48 7.52 49.05
CA SER A 400 -1.27 8.24 48.05
C SER A 400 -0.44 8.32 46.77
N THR A 401 -0.84 7.62 45.72
CA THR A 401 -0.19 7.74 44.40
C THR A 401 -0.31 9.19 43.91
N SER A 402 0.82 9.78 43.54
CA SER A 402 0.84 11.08 42.87
C SER A 402 0.29 10.94 41.45
N ALA A 403 -0.33 11.99 40.92
CA ALA A 403 -0.75 12.00 39.52
C ALA A 403 0.43 11.63 38.58
N PRO A 404 0.20 10.83 37.53
CA PRO A 404 1.25 10.44 36.61
C PRO A 404 1.80 11.65 35.86
N VAL A 405 3.11 11.68 35.64
CA VAL A 405 3.75 12.69 34.78
C VAL A 405 3.60 12.26 33.33
N VAL A 406 2.97 13.08 32.50
CA VAL A 406 2.88 12.87 31.05
C VAL A 406 3.95 13.70 30.37
N LEU A 407 4.80 13.04 29.57
CA LEU A 407 5.89 13.67 28.82
C LEU A 407 5.47 13.97 27.38
N GLU A 408 4.71 13.07 26.75
CA GLU A 408 4.14 13.26 25.42
C GLU A 408 2.69 12.75 25.40
N PRO A 409 1.79 13.39 24.62
CA PRO A 409 1.93 14.76 24.16
C PRO A 409 2.00 15.74 25.35
N VAL A 410 2.68 16.87 25.18
CA VAL A 410 2.65 17.93 26.20
C VAL A 410 1.31 18.68 26.14
N ALA A 411 0.92 19.31 27.25
CA ALA A 411 -0.33 20.06 27.30
C ALA A 411 -0.38 21.16 26.21
N HIS A 412 -1.47 21.16 25.45
CA HIS A 412 -1.77 22.00 24.29
C HIS A 412 -0.91 21.75 23.05
N GLU A 413 -0.23 20.62 22.96
CA GLU A 413 0.53 20.25 21.77
C GLU A 413 -0.36 20.09 20.53
N GLN A 414 0.17 20.51 19.38
CA GLN A 414 -0.43 20.26 18.07
C GLN A 414 0.31 19.11 17.39
N VAL A 415 -0.34 17.94 17.34
CA VAL A 415 0.25 16.72 16.77
C VAL A 415 -0.17 16.54 15.31
N LEU A 416 0.80 16.24 14.45
CA LEU A 416 0.56 16.06 13.00
C LEU A 416 0.21 14.62 12.63
N ASP A 417 0.71 13.64 13.39
CA ASP A 417 0.38 12.22 13.21
C ASP A 417 -0.88 11.89 14.03
N PRO A 418 -1.96 11.38 13.41
CA PRO A 418 -3.15 10.96 14.14
C PRO A 418 -2.92 9.69 15.00
N ARG A 419 -1.77 9.01 14.92
CA ARG A 419 -1.37 7.94 15.84
C ARG A 419 -0.62 8.51 17.03
N VAL A 420 -1.37 9.07 17.98
CA VAL A 420 -0.79 9.70 19.16
C VAL A 420 -0.33 8.65 20.16
N VAL A 421 0.93 8.74 20.56
CA VAL A 421 1.54 7.92 21.60
C VAL A 421 1.66 8.77 22.86
N PHE A 422 1.14 8.26 23.97
CA PHE A 422 1.33 8.86 25.27
C PHE A 422 2.53 8.23 25.96
N THR A 423 3.45 9.03 26.46
CA THR A 423 4.58 8.56 27.27
C THR A 423 4.66 9.33 28.57
N GLY A 424 5.26 8.71 29.59
CA GLY A 424 5.44 9.38 30.85
C GLY A 424 6.04 8.52 31.94
N SER A 425 5.87 8.98 33.19
CA SER A 425 6.29 8.23 34.37
C SER A 425 5.22 8.24 35.47
N ALA A 426 5.17 7.17 36.25
CA ALA A 426 4.28 7.03 37.40
C ALA A 426 5.01 6.25 38.50
N ALA A 427 5.40 6.92 39.57
CA ALA A 427 6.08 6.28 40.69
C ALA A 427 5.08 5.44 41.52
N ALA A 428 5.55 4.30 42.03
CA ALA A 428 4.77 3.40 42.91
C ALA A 428 3.39 2.97 42.34
N SER A 429 3.23 3.00 41.02
CA SER A 429 2.02 2.58 40.31
C SER A 429 2.33 1.37 39.43
N THR A 430 1.34 0.52 39.21
CA THR A 430 1.47 -0.68 38.37
C THR A 430 0.89 -0.47 36.99
N GLN A 431 -0.07 0.46 36.84
CA GLN A 431 -0.71 0.80 35.57
C GLN A 431 -0.97 2.30 35.43
N VAL A 432 -1.11 2.74 34.18
CA VAL A 432 -1.63 4.06 33.80
C VAL A 432 -2.84 3.89 32.91
N GLY A 433 -3.93 4.59 33.23
CA GLY A 433 -5.18 4.62 32.48
C GLY A 433 -5.43 5.99 31.85
N PHE A 434 -6.20 5.99 30.76
CA PHE A 434 -6.50 7.17 29.94
C PHE A 434 -8.02 7.30 29.77
N ARG A 435 -8.58 8.46 30.09
CA ARG A 435 -10.02 8.77 29.93
C ARG A 435 -10.23 10.00 29.07
N GLU A 436 -11.29 10.04 28.28
CA GLU A 436 -11.76 11.25 27.60
C GLU A 436 -13.23 11.47 27.96
N ASN A 437 -13.58 12.67 28.45
CA ASN A 437 -14.95 12.99 28.90
C ASN A 437 -15.52 11.97 29.91
N GLY A 438 -14.65 11.45 30.80
CA GLY A 438 -15.01 10.42 31.79
C GLY A 438 -15.10 8.98 31.27
N VAL A 439 -14.90 8.75 29.97
CA VAL A 439 -14.93 7.41 29.36
C VAL A 439 -13.52 6.83 29.29
N LEU A 440 -13.30 5.63 29.84
CA LEU A 440 -12.02 4.93 29.78
C LEU A 440 -11.70 4.49 28.34
N LEU A 441 -10.58 4.97 27.83
CA LEU A 441 -10.05 4.67 26.50
C LEU A 441 -9.16 3.43 26.50
N GLY A 442 -8.34 3.28 27.53
CA GLY A 442 -7.38 2.19 27.65
C GLY A 442 -6.38 2.44 28.76
N GLY A 443 -5.34 1.62 28.80
CA GLY A 443 -4.26 1.75 29.76
C GLY A 443 -3.03 0.94 29.37
N THR A 444 -1.93 1.19 30.06
CA THR A 444 -0.65 0.51 29.88
C THR A 444 -0.05 0.17 31.23
N VAL A 445 0.90 -0.77 31.25
CA VAL A 445 1.66 -1.12 32.46
C VAL A 445 2.77 -0.11 32.71
N VAL A 446 3.07 0.14 33.98
CA VAL A 446 4.25 0.90 34.38
C VAL A 446 5.43 -0.06 34.49
N ALA A 447 6.51 0.22 33.76
CA ALA A 447 7.74 -0.56 33.83
C ALA A 447 8.41 -0.41 35.22
N PRO A 448 9.31 -1.32 35.62
CA PRO A 448 9.95 -1.27 36.94
C PRO A 448 10.73 0.03 37.24
N ASN A 449 11.17 0.74 36.19
CA ASN A 449 11.83 2.05 36.30
C ASN A 449 10.84 3.24 36.40
N GLY A 450 9.53 2.97 36.49
CA GLY A 450 8.47 3.96 36.58
C GLY A 450 8.02 4.52 35.23
N ALA A 451 8.62 4.12 34.11
CA ALA A 451 8.25 4.61 32.78
C ALA A 451 7.05 3.85 32.20
N TRP A 452 6.27 4.52 31.36
CA TRP A 452 5.15 3.91 30.64
C TRP A 452 5.01 4.52 29.24
N SER A 453 4.46 3.73 28.32
CA SER A 453 4.12 4.14 26.96
C SER A 453 2.80 3.49 26.56
N TRP A 454 1.90 4.28 25.98
CA TRP A 454 0.58 3.84 25.57
C TRP A 454 0.23 4.42 24.21
N GLU A 455 -0.07 3.53 23.26
CA GLU A 455 -0.76 3.90 22.03
C GLU A 455 -2.20 3.38 22.09
N SER A 456 -3.13 4.18 21.58
CA SER A 456 -4.55 3.80 21.61
C SER A 456 -4.87 2.64 20.65
N GLY A 457 -4.04 2.42 19.64
CA GLY A 457 -4.28 1.43 18.58
C GLY A 457 -5.28 1.91 17.52
N TRP A 458 -5.73 3.16 17.58
CA TRP A 458 -6.55 3.82 16.57
C TRP A 458 -5.98 5.18 16.17
N GLN A 459 -6.46 5.72 15.04
CA GLN A 459 -6.15 7.09 14.62
C GLN A 459 -7.13 8.05 15.29
N TRP A 460 -6.61 9.06 15.97
CA TRP A 460 -7.39 10.12 16.61
C TRP A 460 -8.00 11.04 15.55
N ALA A 461 -9.22 11.52 15.80
CA ALA A 461 -9.91 12.42 14.87
C ALA A 461 -9.21 13.79 14.84
N ALA A 462 -9.27 14.49 13.70
CA ALA A 462 -8.76 15.86 13.65
C ALA A 462 -9.58 16.76 14.57
N GLY A 463 -8.90 17.58 15.37
CA GLY A 463 -9.53 18.48 16.34
C GLY A 463 -8.94 18.37 17.75
N PRO A 464 -9.51 19.13 18.70
CA PRO A 464 -9.07 19.13 20.09
C PRO A 464 -9.52 17.87 20.83
N HIS A 465 -8.64 17.36 21.67
CA HIS A 465 -8.83 16.22 22.58
C HIS A 465 -8.40 16.61 23.99
N VAL A 466 -9.06 16.06 25.01
CA VAL A 466 -8.71 16.32 26.43
C VAL A 466 -8.69 15.00 27.17
N ILE A 467 -7.49 14.55 27.55
CA ILE A 467 -7.29 13.22 28.13
C ILE A 467 -6.91 13.34 29.60
N ASP A 468 -7.70 12.71 30.45
CA ASP A 468 -7.37 12.52 31.86
C ASP A 468 -6.54 11.24 32.02
N VAL A 469 -5.30 11.42 32.45
CA VAL A 469 -4.34 10.33 32.69
C VAL A 469 -4.24 10.08 34.19
N PHE A 470 -4.48 8.86 34.64
CA PHE A 470 -4.40 8.48 36.05
C PHE A 470 -3.56 7.23 36.21
N SER A 471 -2.95 7.03 37.36
CA SER A 471 -2.23 5.80 37.66
C SER A 471 -2.96 4.98 38.72
N VAL A 472 -2.70 3.68 38.72
CA VAL A 472 -3.28 2.73 39.67
C VAL A 472 -2.12 2.02 40.35
N ASP A 473 -2.15 1.95 41.67
CA ASP A 473 -1.17 1.18 42.44
C ASP A 473 -1.50 -0.32 42.50
N ALA A 474 -0.63 -1.09 43.15
CA ALA A 474 -0.82 -2.52 43.36
C ALA A 474 -2.05 -2.88 44.21
N SER A 475 -2.64 -1.91 44.93
CA SER A 475 -3.86 -2.09 45.72
C SER A 475 -5.13 -1.76 44.94
N GLY A 476 -5.01 -1.26 43.71
CA GLY A 476 -6.14 -0.84 42.88
C GLY A 476 -6.61 0.59 43.15
N THR A 477 -5.86 1.39 43.90
CA THR A 477 -6.22 2.77 44.21
C THR A 477 -5.83 3.70 43.07
N GLU A 478 -6.78 4.48 42.55
CA GLU A 478 -6.52 5.49 41.51
C GLU A 478 -5.87 6.75 42.10
N SER A 479 -4.86 7.28 41.39
CA SER A 479 -4.29 8.59 41.66
C SER A 479 -5.26 9.72 41.25
N PRO A 480 -5.01 10.97 41.69
CA PRO A 480 -5.52 12.14 40.97
C PRO A 480 -5.11 12.11 39.49
N VAL A 481 -5.91 12.76 38.62
CA VAL A 481 -5.66 12.78 37.18
C VAL A 481 -4.69 13.89 36.77
N THR A 482 -3.91 13.64 35.73
CA THR A 482 -3.19 14.64 34.94
C THR A 482 -3.97 14.87 33.65
N THR A 483 -4.59 16.03 33.51
CA THR A 483 -5.36 16.39 32.31
C THR A 483 -4.44 16.93 31.21
N VAL A 484 -4.50 16.30 30.04
CA VAL A 484 -3.66 16.59 28.88
C VAL A 484 -4.55 17.00 27.69
N PRO A 485 -4.78 18.31 27.49
CA PRO A 485 -5.37 18.79 26.26
C PRO A 485 -4.35 18.70 25.12
N PHE A 486 -4.72 18.25 23.94
CA PHE A 486 -3.89 18.31 22.73
C PHE A 486 -4.78 18.46 21.48
N THR A 487 -4.21 18.85 20.34
CA THR A 487 -4.96 19.01 19.09
C THR A 487 -4.33 18.16 18.00
N VAL A 488 -5.11 17.24 17.42
CA VAL A 488 -4.72 16.55 16.20
C VAL A 488 -4.97 17.51 15.04
N MET A 489 -3.90 17.92 14.38
CA MET A 489 -4.00 18.85 13.28
C MET A 489 -4.65 18.16 12.09
N HIS A 490 -5.57 18.87 11.44
CA HIS A 490 -6.03 18.46 10.13
C HIS A 490 -4.82 18.51 9.20
N THR A 491 -4.33 17.36 8.77
CA THR A 491 -3.38 17.28 7.68
C THR A 491 -4.17 17.34 6.37
N PRO A 492 -4.28 18.52 5.70
CA PRO A 492 -4.62 18.48 4.29
C PRO A 492 -3.55 17.61 3.62
N SER A 493 -3.94 16.70 2.75
CA SER A 493 -3.00 15.81 2.06
C SER A 493 -1.98 16.63 1.25
N GLY A 494 -0.85 16.99 1.87
CA GLY A 494 0.20 17.81 1.26
C GLY A 494 0.77 18.88 2.19
N ALA A 495 1.70 18.50 3.08
CA ALA A 495 2.75 19.39 3.54
C ALA A 495 3.99 18.55 3.87
N THR A 496 5.05 18.74 3.09
CA THR A 496 6.39 18.18 3.30
C THR A 496 7.04 18.89 4.49
N PRO A 497 7.70 18.21 5.46
CA PRO A 497 8.46 18.90 6.49
C PRO A 497 9.65 19.63 5.84
N ALA A 498 9.80 20.90 6.20
CA ALA A 498 10.91 21.75 5.77
C ALA A 498 12.27 21.16 6.24
N ALA A 499 13.25 21.18 5.34
CA ALA A 499 14.62 20.81 5.62
C ALA A 499 15.21 21.76 6.68
N TYR A 500 15.69 21.21 7.79
CA TYR A 500 16.49 21.95 8.76
C TYR A 500 17.92 22.07 8.22
N TYR A 501 18.24 23.24 7.67
CA TYR A 501 19.63 23.67 7.50
C TYR A 501 20.13 24.20 8.85
N GLY A 502 21.17 23.56 9.38
CA GLY A 502 21.92 24.07 10.53
C GLY A 502 23.42 23.80 10.35
N GLY A 503 24.15 24.78 9.80
CA GLY A 503 25.54 25.01 10.20
C GLY A 503 25.55 25.47 11.68
N THR A 504 26.63 25.42 12.46
CA THR A 504 28.09 25.65 12.31
C THR A 504 28.69 25.12 13.63
N TYR A 505 29.88 24.52 13.72
CA TYR A 505 31.24 25.05 13.59
C TYR A 505 32.24 23.90 13.50
#